data_AF-A0A9C9BU41-F1
#
_entry.id   AF-A0A9C9BU41-F1
#
_cell.length_a   1.000
_cell.length_b   1.000
_cell.length_c   1.000
_cell.angle_alpha   90.00
_cell.angle_beta   90.00
_cell.angle_gamma   90.00
#
_symmetry.space_group_name_H-M   'P 1'
#
loop_
_entity.id
_entity.type
_entity.pdbx_description
1 polymer ?
#
loop_
_entity_poly.entity_id
_entity_poly.type
_entity_poly.pdbx_seq_one_letter_code
_entity_poly.pdbx_strand_id
1 'polypeptide(L)'
;MRNGLSIPTLCTPHEISGASVICCDKDRVYSQLIKDNAACVDVLIKFFHNRVQADMDCKKVFIAPLFDDLSKKERQLLKFIATGLPMKAIDSHYDISSGYAKNLLPKICEKLGVKNVHALRYFLGIYRVIGLL
;
A
#
# COMPACT_ATOMS: atom_id res chain seq x y z
N MET A 1 10.62 -3.83 26.90
CA MET A 1 9.78 -2.62 26.71
C MET A 1 8.90 -2.47 27.92
N ARG A 2 8.82 -1.27 28.52
CA ARG A 2 7.95 -1.05 29.69
C ARG A 2 6.79 -0.10 29.40
N ASN A 3 7.03 0.97 28.64
CA ASN A 3 6.03 1.99 28.37
C ASN A 3 5.98 2.33 26.87
N GLY A 4 4.78 2.50 26.32
CA GLY A 4 4.60 2.84 24.90
C GLY A 4 3.26 3.50 24.60
N LEU A 5 3.27 4.36 23.59
CA LEU A 5 2.11 5.07 23.07
C LEU A 5 1.92 4.67 21.60
N SER A 6 0.75 4.16 21.26
CA SER A 6 0.39 3.85 19.88
C SER A 6 -0.67 4.83 19.39
N ILE A 7 -0.37 5.51 18.28
CA ILE A 7 -1.25 6.50 17.67
C ILE A 7 -1.67 6.01 16.29
N PRO A 8 -2.97 5.79 16.05
CA PRO A 8 -3.47 5.51 14.70
C PRO A 8 -3.33 6.77 13.83
N THR A 9 -2.81 6.60 12.62
CA THR A 9 -2.60 7.68 11.65
C THR A 9 -3.58 7.62 10.49
N LEU A 10 -3.97 6.41 10.08
CA LEU A 10 -4.92 6.18 9.00
C LEU A 10 -5.81 5.00 9.34
N CYS A 11 -7.11 5.16 9.09
CA CYS A 11 -8.09 4.08 9.17
C CYS A 11 -9.07 4.25 8.02
N THR A 12 -8.83 3.56 6.92
CA THR A 12 -9.74 3.48 5.77
C THR A 12 -10.15 2.03 5.54
N PRO A 13 -11.16 1.77 4.69
CA PRO A 13 -11.52 0.40 4.31
C PRO A 13 -10.40 -0.42 3.65
N HIS A 14 -9.31 0.22 3.23
CA HIS A 14 -8.22 -0.40 2.47
C HIS A 14 -6.87 -0.33 3.16
N GLU A 15 -6.67 0.63 4.06
CA GLU A 15 -5.40 0.91 4.68
C GLU A 15 -5.60 1.23 6.16
N ILE A 16 -4.79 0.59 7.01
CA ILE A 16 -4.66 0.91 8.42
C ILE A 16 -3.20 1.26 8.65
N SER A 17 -2.94 2.35 9.35
CA SER A 17 -1.58 2.76 9.71
C SER A 17 -1.56 3.35 11.11
N GLY A 18 -0.43 3.18 11.78
CA GLY A 18 -0.19 3.73 13.10
C GLY A 18 1.31 3.85 13.34
N ALA A 19 1.67 4.69 14.31
CA ALA A 19 3.02 4.77 14.81
C ALA A 19 3.02 4.45 16.30
N SER A 20 4.05 3.75 16.74
CA SER A 20 4.27 3.45 18.15
C SER A 20 5.56 4.12 18.60
N VAL A 21 5.47 4.88 19.69
CA VAL A 21 6.62 5.48 20.38
C VAL A 21 6.85 4.69 21.65
N ILE A 22 8.09 4.26 21.86
CA ILE A 22 8.46 3.37 22.95
C ILE A 22 9.48 4.09 23.82
N CYS A 23 9.22 4.09 25.12
CA CYS A 23 10.07 4.75 26.10
C CYS A 23 10.64 3.73 27.09
N CYS A 24 11.92 3.89 27.41
CA CYS A 24 12.63 3.06 28.39
C CYS A 24 12.57 3.64 29.81
N ASP A 25 11.98 4.84 29.98
CA ASP A 25 11.86 5.47 31.29
C ASP A 25 10.89 4.74 32.22
N LYS A 26 11.07 5.00 33.51
CA LYS A 26 10.19 4.51 34.58
C LYS A 26 8.80 5.14 34.46
N ASP A 27 7.79 4.41 34.92
CA ASP A 27 6.37 4.73 34.72
C ASP A 27 5.99 6.15 35.13
N ARG A 28 6.49 6.64 36.28
CA ARG A 28 6.22 8.02 36.73
C ARG A 28 6.72 9.08 35.75
N VAL A 29 7.92 8.91 35.21
CA VAL A 29 8.53 9.86 34.26
C VAL A 29 7.78 9.78 32.94
N TYR A 30 7.47 8.56 32.49
CA TYR A 30 6.67 8.33 31.28
C TYR A 30 5.27 8.98 31.37
N SER A 31 4.55 8.79 32.46
CA SER A 31 3.21 9.38 32.65
C SER A 31 3.25 10.91 32.58
N GLN A 32 4.27 11.54 33.15
CA GLN A 32 4.46 12.98 33.07
C GLN A 32 4.76 13.42 31.63
N LEU A 33 5.68 12.72 30.96
CA LEU A 33 6.06 13.01 29.58
C LEU A 33 4.87 12.91 28.61
N ILE A 34 4.01 11.90 28.77
CA ILE A 34 2.78 11.75 27.99
C ILE A 34 1.81 12.89 28.29
N LYS A 35 1.60 13.23 29.56
CA LYS A 35 0.71 14.34 29.95
C LYS A 35 1.12 15.66 29.30
N ASP A 36 2.42 15.92 29.24
CA ASP A 36 2.96 17.18 28.74
C ASP A 36 3.04 17.23 27.20
N ASN A 37 3.21 16.06 26.53
CA ASN A 37 3.57 16.03 25.11
C ASN A 37 2.60 15.24 24.21
N ALA A 38 1.60 14.54 24.72
CA ALA A 38 0.75 13.64 23.91
C ALA A 38 0.15 14.33 22.68
N ALA A 39 -0.36 15.55 22.84
CA ALA A 39 -0.94 16.31 21.73
C ALA A 39 0.11 16.66 20.65
N CYS A 40 1.31 17.06 21.08
CA CYS A 40 2.40 17.37 20.15
C CYS A 40 2.86 16.11 19.40
N VAL A 41 3.02 14.99 20.13
CA VAL A 41 3.41 13.70 19.55
C VAL A 41 2.38 13.21 18.53
N ASP A 42 1.08 13.34 18.84
CA ASP A 42 -0.01 13.00 17.90
C ASP A 42 0.06 13.81 16.60
N VAL A 43 0.22 15.13 16.71
CA VAL A 43 0.34 16.02 15.54
C VAL A 43 1.57 15.68 14.70
N LEU A 44 2.73 15.50 15.34
CA LEU A 44 3.98 15.18 14.65
C LEU A 44 3.90 13.85 13.91
N ILE A 45 3.33 12.83 14.55
CA ILE A 45 3.14 11.51 13.96
C ILE A 45 2.20 11.57 12.75
N LYS A 46 1.08 12.27 12.86
CA LYS A 46 0.13 12.44 11.74
C LYS A 46 0.75 13.26 10.60
N PHE A 47 1.50 14.32 10.93
CA PHE A 47 2.22 15.12 9.93
C PHE A 47 3.27 14.28 9.19
N PHE A 48 4.08 13.51 9.92
CA PHE A 48 5.07 12.61 9.33
C PHE A 48 4.40 11.57 8.42
N HIS A 49 3.34 10.92 8.90
CA HIS A 49 2.57 9.97 8.10
C HIS A 49 2.06 10.61 6.81
N ASN A 50 1.45 11.79 6.88
CA ASN A 50 0.95 12.50 5.70
C ASN A 50 2.07 12.82 4.72
N ARG A 51 3.26 13.22 5.20
CA ARG A 51 4.43 13.49 4.35
C ARG A 51 4.95 12.24 3.65
N VAL A 52 5.01 11.11 4.36
CA VAL A 52 5.41 9.80 3.82
C VAL A 52 4.39 9.30 2.80
N GLN A 53 3.09 9.46 3.09
CA GLN A 53 2.01 9.09 2.18
C GLN A 53 1.96 10.00 0.93
N ALA A 54 2.33 11.27 1.04
CA ALA A 54 2.44 12.15 -0.12
C ALA A 54 3.68 11.84 -0.98
N ASP A 55 4.70 11.19 -0.40
CA ASP A 55 5.92 10.85 -1.09
C ASP A 55 5.80 9.52 -1.84
N MET A 56 5.84 9.59 -3.16
CA MET A 56 5.71 8.40 -3.99
C MET A 56 6.87 7.43 -3.82
N ASP A 57 8.08 7.91 -3.57
CA ASP A 57 9.24 7.03 -3.45
C ASP A 57 9.20 6.27 -2.12
N CYS A 58 8.74 6.92 -1.05
CA CYS A 58 8.45 6.22 0.21
C CYS A 58 7.37 5.16 0.04
N LYS A 59 6.26 5.47 -0.66
CA LYS A 59 5.19 4.49 -0.93
C LYS A 59 5.68 3.27 -1.71
N LYS A 60 6.52 3.50 -2.73
CA LYS A 60 7.07 2.42 -3.55
C LYS A 60 7.83 1.40 -2.72
N VAL A 61 8.59 1.81 -1.71
CA VAL A 61 9.36 0.89 -0.85
C VAL A 61 8.46 -0.13 -0.16
N PHE A 62 7.26 0.26 0.28
CA PHE A 62 6.35 -0.64 0.99
C PHE A 62 5.54 -1.55 0.04
N ILE A 63 5.27 -1.10 -1.18
CA ILE A 63 4.41 -1.81 -2.13
C ILE A 63 5.21 -2.66 -3.13
N ALA A 64 6.46 -2.29 -3.43
CA ALA A 64 7.32 -3.01 -4.37
C ALA A 64 7.42 -4.52 -4.09
N PRO A 65 7.57 -4.99 -2.84
CA PRO A 65 7.62 -6.42 -2.55
C PRO A 65 6.38 -7.21 -3.00
N LEU A 66 5.20 -6.56 -3.09
CA LEU A 66 3.98 -7.21 -3.58
C LEU A 66 4.05 -7.56 -5.06
N PHE A 67 4.99 -6.96 -5.80
CA PHE A 67 5.18 -7.19 -7.22
C PHE A 67 6.36 -8.10 -7.55
N ASP A 68 7.26 -8.38 -6.59
CA ASP A 68 8.50 -9.13 -6.84
C ASP A 68 8.21 -10.54 -7.38
N ASP A 69 7.21 -11.22 -6.82
CA ASP A 69 6.79 -12.58 -7.20
C ASP A 69 5.88 -12.63 -8.44
N LEU A 70 5.72 -11.50 -9.15
CA LEU A 70 4.99 -11.48 -10.41
C LEU A 70 5.86 -11.89 -11.59
N SER A 71 5.40 -12.90 -12.30
CA SER A 71 5.95 -13.31 -13.59
C SER A 71 5.84 -12.20 -14.63
N LYS A 72 6.63 -12.32 -15.69
CA LYS A 72 6.61 -11.39 -16.84
C LYS A 72 5.20 -11.19 -17.40
N LYS A 73 4.41 -12.27 -17.53
CA LYS A 73 3.04 -12.21 -18.06
C LYS A 73 2.07 -11.52 -17.09
N GLU A 74 2.24 -11.72 -15.78
CA GLU A 74 1.44 -11.03 -14.77
C GLU A 74 1.72 -9.52 -14.77
N ARG A 75 2.99 -9.12 -14.85
CA ARG A 75 3.39 -7.71 -14.96
C ARG A 75 2.84 -7.05 -16.24
N GLN A 76 2.90 -7.74 -17.37
CA GLN A 76 2.31 -7.27 -18.63
C GLN A 76 0.79 -7.11 -18.53
N LEU A 77 0.09 -8.08 -17.93
CA LEU A 77 -1.35 -7.97 -17.70
C LEU A 77 -1.70 -6.80 -16.78
N LEU A 78 -0.95 -6.57 -15.70
CA LEU A 78 -1.16 -5.42 -14.83
C LEU A 78 -0.92 -4.08 -15.54
N LYS A 79 0.15 -3.97 -16.34
CA LYS A 79 0.40 -2.81 -17.21
C LYS A 79 -0.77 -2.56 -18.15
N PHE A 80 -1.27 -3.61 -18.79
CA PHE A 80 -2.42 -3.50 -19.67
C PHE A 80 -3.68 -3.04 -18.92
N ILE A 81 -3.98 -3.62 -17.75
CA ILE A 81 -5.14 -3.23 -16.92
C ILE A 81 -5.06 -1.75 -16.53
N ALA A 82 -3.86 -1.25 -16.23
CA ALA A 82 -3.63 0.15 -15.87
C ALA A 82 -3.93 1.13 -17.01
N THR A 83 -3.95 0.68 -18.28
CA THR A 83 -4.35 1.52 -19.42
C THR A 83 -5.85 1.82 -19.45
N GLY A 84 -6.67 1.03 -18.74
CA GLY A 84 -8.14 1.12 -18.81
C GLY A 84 -8.76 0.49 -20.06
N LEU A 85 -7.96 0.01 -21.02
CA LEU A 85 -8.46 -0.60 -22.26
C LEU A 85 -9.26 -1.89 -21.99
N PRO A 86 -10.18 -2.27 -22.90
CA PRO A 86 -10.91 -3.52 -22.80
C PRO A 86 -9.98 -4.74 -22.85
N MET A 87 -10.21 -5.74 -21.98
CA MET A 87 -9.37 -6.96 -21.90
C MET A 87 -9.21 -7.69 -23.23
N LYS A 88 -10.23 -7.63 -24.11
CA LYS A 88 -10.19 -8.22 -25.45
C LYS A 88 -9.11 -7.64 -26.37
N ALA A 89 -8.54 -6.49 -26.05
CA ALA A 89 -7.49 -5.87 -26.84
C ALA A 89 -6.08 -6.25 -26.37
N ILE A 90 -5.91 -7.03 -25.28
CA ILE A 90 -4.56 -7.34 -24.77
C ILE A 90 -3.68 -8.05 -25.81
N ASP A 91 -4.28 -8.89 -26.65
CA ASP A 91 -3.64 -9.68 -27.70
C ASP A 91 -2.94 -8.79 -28.75
N SER A 92 -3.42 -7.55 -28.95
CA SER A 92 -2.80 -6.58 -29.88
C SER A 92 -1.70 -5.74 -29.25
N HIS A 93 -1.50 -5.84 -27.93
CA HIS A 93 -0.50 -5.05 -27.18
C HIS A 93 0.60 -5.91 -26.56
N TYR A 94 0.29 -7.16 -26.24
CA TYR A 94 1.19 -8.08 -25.55
C TYR A 94 1.04 -9.50 -26.11
N ASP A 95 2.07 -10.31 -25.91
CA ASP A 95 2.08 -11.75 -26.23
C ASP A 95 1.27 -12.57 -25.20
N ILE A 96 0.02 -12.16 -25.01
CA ILE A 96 -0.93 -12.73 -24.06
C ILE A 96 -2.29 -12.76 -24.74
N SER A 97 -2.89 -13.95 -24.85
CA SER A 97 -4.26 -14.05 -25.37
C SER A 97 -5.28 -13.61 -24.31
N SER A 98 -6.41 -13.07 -24.78
CA SER A 98 -7.50 -12.58 -23.94
C SER A 98 -8.07 -13.71 -23.06
N GLY A 99 -8.12 -14.94 -23.58
CA GLY A 99 -8.50 -16.12 -22.82
C GLY A 99 -7.53 -16.42 -21.68
N TYR A 100 -6.22 -16.37 -21.94
CA TYR A 100 -5.21 -16.55 -20.90
C TYR A 100 -5.25 -15.42 -19.87
N ALA A 101 -5.41 -14.17 -20.30
CA ALA A 101 -5.53 -13.01 -19.43
C ALA A 101 -6.72 -13.11 -18.46
N LYS A 102 -7.87 -13.59 -18.94
CA LYS A 102 -9.05 -13.87 -18.10
C LYS A 102 -8.79 -14.92 -17.03
N ASN A 103 -8.01 -15.94 -17.34
CA ASN A 103 -7.63 -17.00 -16.38
C ASN A 103 -6.55 -16.54 -15.39
N LEU A 104 -5.70 -15.60 -15.80
CA LEU A 104 -4.62 -15.07 -14.98
C LEU A 104 -5.12 -14.00 -13.99
N LEU A 105 -6.11 -13.20 -14.39
CA LEU A 105 -6.64 -12.09 -13.59
C LEU A 105 -7.08 -12.49 -12.16
N PRO A 106 -7.86 -13.58 -11.94
CA PRO A 106 -8.22 -14.01 -10.58
C PRO A 106 -7.01 -14.33 -9.72
N LYS A 107 -5.97 -14.95 -10.29
CA LYS A 107 -4.74 -15.32 -9.58
C LYS A 107 -3.95 -14.08 -9.14
N ILE A 108 -3.88 -13.08 -10.01
CA ILE A 108 -3.27 -11.78 -9.67
C ILE A 108 -4.07 -11.09 -8.57
N CYS A 109 -5.40 -11.08 -8.68
CA CYS A 109 -6.27 -10.51 -7.66
C CYS A 109 -6.04 -11.17 -6.29
N GLU A 110 -5.92 -12.50 -6.25
CA GLU A 110 -5.60 -13.27 -5.05
C GLU A 110 -4.22 -12.91 -4.48
N LYS A 111 -3.17 -12.92 -5.32
CA LYS A 111 -1.80 -12.52 -4.92
C LYS A 111 -1.74 -11.13 -4.30
N LEU A 112 -2.52 -10.19 -4.84
CA LEU A 112 -2.55 -8.80 -4.40
C LEU A 112 -3.63 -8.52 -3.34
N GLY A 113 -4.38 -9.53 -2.89
CA GLY A 113 -5.42 -9.39 -1.87
C GLY A 113 -6.62 -8.51 -2.30
N VAL A 114 -6.87 -8.36 -3.60
CA VAL A 114 -7.97 -7.55 -4.14
C VAL A 114 -9.13 -8.42 -4.64
N LYS A 115 -10.36 -7.94 -4.47
CA LYS A 115 -11.57 -8.77 -4.71
C LYS A 115 -11.94 -8.92 -6.19
N ASN A 116 -11.63 -7.93 -7.02
CA ASN A 116 -12.04 -7.89 -8.42
C ASN A 116 -11.20 -6.91 -9.25
N VAL A 117 -11.43 -6.86 -10.55
CA VAL A 117 -10.70 -5.99 -11.49
C VAL A 117 -10.86 -4.49 -11.21
N HIS A 118 -11.98 -4.06 -10.62
CA HIS A 118 -12.19 -2.67 -10.26
C HIS A 118 -11.35 -2.28 -9.04
N ALA A 119 -11.34 -3.14 -8.02
CA ALA A 119 -10.47 -3.01 -6.86
C ALA A 119 -8.99 -3.05 -7.27
N LEU A 120 -8.63 -3.92 -8.21
CA LEU A 120 -7.30 -3.98 -8.78
C LEU A 120 -6.93 -2.67 -9.50
N ARG A 121 -7.78 -2.15 -10.39
CA ARG A 121 -7.53 -0.86 -11.06
C ARG A 121 -7.36 0.28 -10.07
N TYR A 122 -8.21 0.33 -9.05
CA TYR A 122 -8.12 1.32 -7.99
C TYR A 122 -6.78 1.21 -7.23
N PHE A 123 -6.39 -0.01 -6.85
CA PHE A 123 -5.11 -0.31 -6.21
C PHE A 123 -3.92 0.16 -7.07
N LEU A 124 -3.90 -0.19 -8.36
CA LEU A 124 -2.83 0.24 -9.27
C LEU A 124 -2.74 1.77 -9.39
N GLY A 125 -3.89 2.46 -9.31
CA GLY A 125 -3.99 3.91 -9.36
C GLY A 125 -3.46 4.61 -8.11
N ILE A 126 -3.88 4.16 -6.91
CA ILE A 126 -3.44 4.76 -5.62
C ILE A 126 -1.93 4.71 -5.49
N TYR A 127 -1.33 3.56 -5.78
CA TYR A 127 0.10 3.34 -5.58
C TYR A 127 0.94 3.68 -6.81
N ARG A 128 0.31 4.17 -7.90
CA ARG A 128 0.94 4.53 -9.19
C ARG A 128 2.00 3.53 -9.64
N VAL A 129 1.64 2.25 -9.56
CA VAL A 129 2.61 1.14 -9.63
C VAL A 129 3.10 0.85 -11.04
N ILE A 130 2.65 1.59 -12.05
CA ILE A 130 3.11 1.46 -13.43
C ILE A 130 4.65 1.58 -13.52
N GLY A 131 5.26 2.43 -12.69
CA GLY A 131 6.73 2.55 -12.62
C GLY A 131 7.44 1.40 -11.90
N LEU A 132 6.71 0.49 -11.26
CA LEU A 132 7.22 -0.69 -10.54
C LEU A 132 7.02 -2.01 -11.31
N LEU A 133 6.12 -2.00 -12.30
CA LEU A 133 5.80 -3.16 -13.14
C LEU A 133 6.76 -3.26 -14.32
#